data_AF-A0A5N8YSP8-F1
#
_entry.id   AF-A0A5N8YSP8-F1
#
_cell.length_a   1.000
_cell.length_b   1.000
_cell.length_c   1.000
_cell.angle_alpha   90.00
_cell.angle_beta   90.00
_cell.angle_gamma   90.00
#
_symmetry.space_group_name_H-M   'P 1'
#
loop_
_entity.id
_entity.type
_entity.pdbx_description
1 polymer ?
#
loop_
_entity_poly.entity_id
_entity_poly.type
_entity_poly.pdbx_seq_one_letter_code
_entity_poly.pdbx_strand_id
1 'polypeptide(L)'
;SKALKMNVLHISKFGFWEMVNTLRDLTRFKEILVYLIAYLLFNDGLQTVMGLAGAFAADTLHIPLAFNMATILIIQFVAAGGAMLFSVLARQLTTKKALYISLIGWVFIVLFGIALAPLSPNDTKNYDYRLEYVKADGTYLVTTAPDLTDSQTDESWKAITGNIEEGSILTRRDTSRLLNSFKSAGDSRYSAVAINGPIGGQQAIGISHPSLLGKGPIDWWPTLVRSKVWNPLNLDIGYQWLILGLLVGIVMGGSQALARSLFTQISPETRSGEFFSFFGFMSRASSVFGPLLYVFVTGVLDTRSAIFSILVIIIAGTIVLRWVNVESGIKTAISEDKRIRSLEV
;
A
#
# COMPACT_ATOMS: atom_id res chain seq x y z
N SER A 1 19.86 -34.56 -36.25
CA SER A 1 19.09 -33.72 -35.31
C SER A 1 19.70 -33.81 -33.90
N LYS A 2 20.77 -33.06 -33.63
CA LYS A 2 21.54 -33.11 -32.36
C LYS A 2 21.73 -31.72 -31.74
N ALA A 3 20.96 -30.73 -32.21
CA ALA A 3 21.08 -29.31 -31.85
C ALA A 3 20.04 -28.82 -30.83
N LEU A 4 19.23 -29.71 -30.24
CA LEU A 4 18.11 -29.34 -29.37
C LEU A 4 18.11 -30.12 -28.04
N LYS A 5 19.27 -30.22 -27.41
CA LYS A 5 19.38 -30.54 -25.98
C LYS A 5 20.29 -29.52 -25.30
N MET A 6 19.98 -28.23 -25.49
CA MET A 6 20.56 -27.19 -24.66
C MET A 6 19.84 -27.28 -23.30
N ASN A 7 20.55 -27.87 -22.33
CA ASN A 7 20.04 -28.19 -21.01
C ASN A 7 19.53 -26.90 -20.35
N VAL A 8 18.30 -26.87 -19.84
CA VAL A 8 17.66 -25.67 -19.25
C VAL A 8 18.57 -24.98 -18.22
N LEU A 9 19.33 -25.78 -17.47
CA LEU A 9 20.33 -25.30 -16.51
C LEU A 9 21.46 -24.47 -17.12
N HIS A 10 21.88 -24.78 -18.35
CA HIS A 10 22.90 -24.04 -19.08
C HIS A 10 22.35 -22.71 -19.62
N ILE A 11 21.09 -22.70 -20.05
CA ILE A 11 20.41 -21.48 -20.53
C ILE A 11 20.18 -20.50 -19.38
N SER A 12 19.73 -20.99 -18.21
CA SER A 12 19.55 -20.15 -17.02
C SER A 12 20.88 -19.61 -16.48
N LYS A 13 21.95 -20.41 -16.47
CA LYS A 13 23.29 -19.94 -16.07
C LYS A 13 23.89 -18.95 -17.06
N PHE A 14 23.71 -19.17 -18.37
CA PHE A 14 24.21 -18.28 -19.41
C PHE A 14 23.52 -16.91 -19.35
N GLY A 15 22.18 -16.87 -19.27
CA GLY A 15 21.44 -15.62 -19.13
C GLY A 15 21.76 -14.85 -17.84
N PHE A 16 22.00 -15.56 -16.73
CA PHE A 16 22.46 -14.93 -15.49
C PHE A 16 23.86 -14.33 -15.62
N TRP A 17 24.79 -15.03 -16.27
CA TRP A 17 26.16 -14.54 -16.45
C TRP A 17 26.23 -13.36 -17.41
N GLU A 18 25.40 -13.36 -18.45
CA GLU A 18 25.24 -12.25 -19.39
C GLU A 18 24.65 -11.01 -18.68
N MET A 19 23.66 -11.19 -17.80
CA MET A 19 23.14 -10.13 -16.93
C MET A 19 24.22 -9.55 -15.99
N VAL A 20 25.07 -10.40 -15.41
CA VAL A 20 26.19 -9.98 -14.55
C VAL A 20 27.26 -9.22 -15.34
N ASN A 21 27.52 -9.62 -16.59
CA ASN A 21 28.43 -8.88 -17.46
C ASN A 21 27.84 -7.52 -17.87
N THR A 22 26.55 -7.45 -18.18
CA THR A 22 25.86 -6.17 -18.43
C THR A 22 25.90 -5.28 -17.20
N LEU A 23 25.74 -5.83 -16.00
CA LEU A 23 25.96 -5.14 -14.72
C LEU A 23 27.38 -4.58 -14.60
N ARG A 24 28.38 -5.35 -15.02
CA ARG A 24 29.78 -4.93 -15.00
C ARG A 24 30.02 -3.77 -15.96
N ASP A 25 29.40 -3.79 -17.14
CA ASP A 25 29.47 -2.69 -18.10
C ASP A 25 28.71 -1.45 -17.62
N LEU A 26 27.56 -1.64 -16.96
CA LEU A 26 26.79 -0.59 -16.31
C LEU A 26 27.58 0.11 -15.21
N THR A 27 28.54 -0.58 -14.55
CA THR A 27 29.39 0.07 -13.54
C THR A 27 30.28 1.18 -14.07
N ARG A 28 30.47 1.26 -15.40
CA ARG A 28 31.14 2.39 -16.05
C ARG A 28 30.29 3.67 -16.04
N PHE A 29 28.98 3.54 -15.93
CA PHE A 29 28.03 4.65 -15.87
C PHE A 29 27.58 4.90 -14.43
N LYS A 30 28.43 5.60 -13.68
CA LYS A 30 28.20 5.90 -12.25
C LYS A 30 26.81 6.50 -12.00
N GLU A 31 26.37 7.43 -12.84
CA GLU A 31 25.10 8.13 -12.71
C GLU A 31 23.90 7.19 -12.88
N ILE A 32 23.99 6.24 -13.80
CA ILE A 32 22.95 5.24 -14.06
C ILE A 32 22.85 4.28 -12.88
N LEU A 33 23.98 3.82 -12.33
CA LEU A 33 23.98 2.99 -11.12
C LEU A 33 23.35 3.69 -9.92
N VAL A 34 23.74 4.94 -9.63
CA VAL A 34 23.16 5.70 -8.52
C VAL A 34 21.66 5.89 -8.72
N TYR A 35 21.24 6.15 -9.97
CA TYR A 35 19.82 6.24 -10.30
C TYR A 35 19.10 4.91 -10.08
N LEU A 36 19.67 3.77 -10.48
CA LEU A 36 19.07 2.46 -10.30
C LEU A 36 18.94 2.08 -8.82
N ILE A 37 19.90 2.45 -7.97
CA ILE A 37 19.80 2.26 -6.52
C ILE A 37 18.68 3.13 -5.94
N ALA A 38 18.61 4.40 -6.33
CA ALA A 38 17.51 5.28 -5.91
C ALA A 38 16.16 4.70 -6.34
N TYR A 39 16.06 4.31 -7.63
CA TYR A 39 14.88 3.72 -8.23
C TYR A 39 14.48 2.43 -7.53
N LEU A 40 15.40 1.52 -7.25
CA LEU A 40 15.11 0.29 -6.52
C LEU A 40 14.44 0.59 -5.18
N LEU A 41 15.00 1.52 -4.40
CA LEU A 41 14.48 1.85 -3.07
C LEU A 41 13.09 2.48 -3.16
N PHE A 42 12.93 3.60 -3.89
CA PHE A 42 11.61 4.25 -3.91
C PHE A 42 10.58 3.40 -4.66
N ASN A 43 10.92 2.76 -5.78
CA ASN A 43 9.96 1.97 -6.55
C ASN A 43 9.46 0.76 -5.75
N ASP A 44 10.34 0.07 -5.03
CA ASP A 44 9.94 -1.01 -4.12
C ASP A 44 8.96 -0.52 -3.06
N GLY A 45 9.29 0.58 -2.38
CA GLY A 45 8.41 1.12 -1.36
C GLY A 45 7.04 1.56 -1.91
N LEU A 46 7.01 2.20 -3.07
CA LEU A 46 5.75 2.56 -3.74
C LEU A 46 4.93 1.33 -4.10
N GLN A 47 5.52 0.33 -4.76
CA GLN A 47 4.80 -0.88 -5.16
C GLN A 47 4.31 -1.68 -3.97
N THR A 48 5.07 -1.70 -2.87
CA THR A 48 4.67 -2.36 -1.63
C THR A 48 3.44 -1.71 -1.01
N VAL A 49 3.45 -0.38 -0.85
CA VAL A 49 2.29 0.36 -0.32
C VAL A 49 1.06 0.10 -1.19
N MET A 50 1.22 0.09 -2.52
CA MET A 50 0.12 -0.13 -3.45
C MET A 50 -0.43 -1.55 -3.42
N GLY A 51 0.45 -2.55 -3.38
CA GLY A 51 0.06 -3.95 -3.31
C GLY A 51 -0.65 -4.30 -2.00
N LEU A 52 -0.29 -3.62 -0.90
CA LEU A 52 -0.84 -3.87 0.43
C LEU A 52 -2.04 -2.97 0.78
N ALA A 53 -2.26 -1.88 0.05
CA ALA A 53 -3.34 -0.92 0.30
C ALA A 53 -4.72 -1.60 0.35
N GLY A 54 -5.00 -2.52 -0.59
CA GLY A 54 -6.29 -3.21 -0.65
C GLY A 54 -6.55 -4.08 0.59
N ALA A 55 -5.55 -4.86 1.01
CA ALA A 55 -5.63 -5.68 2.22
C ALA A 55 -5.70 -4.81 3.47
N PHE A 56 -4.92 -3.74 3.57
CA PHE A 56 -4.99 -2.80 4.68
C PHE A 56 -6.39 -2.17 4.83
N ALA A 57 -7.04 -1.80 3.72
CA ALA A 57 -8.40 -1.27 3.77
C ALA A 57 -9.43 -2.28 4.29
N ALA A 58 -9.36 -3.54 3.85
CA ALA A 58 -10.27 -4.58 4.29
C ALA A 58 -9.96 -5.07 5.72
N ASP A 59 -8.70 -5.41 5.98
CA ASP A 59 -8.25 -6.07 7.21
C ASP A 59 -7.92 -5.11 8.36
N THR A 60 -7.58 -3.86 8.08
CA THR A 60 -7.24 -2.90 9.13
C THR A 60 -8.28 -1.80 9.27
N LEU A 61 -8.98 -1.41 8.19
CA LEU A 61 -9.95 -0.33 8.26
C LEU A 61 -11.41 -0.80 8.20
N HIS A 62 -11.64 -2.11 8.00
CA HIS A 62 -12.96 -2.71 7.82
C HIS A 62 -13.77 -2.04 6.69
N ILE A 63 -13.09 -1.58 5.65
CA ILE A 63 -13.78 -1.01 4.48
C ILE A 63 -14.53 -2.14 3.76
N PRO A 64 -15.83 -1.97 3.48
CA PRO A 64 -16.61 -2.96 2.72
C PRO A 64 -15.97 -3.29 1.36
N LEU A 65 -15.96 -4.57 0.99
CA LEU A 65 -15.29 -5.06 -0.22
C LEU A 65 -15.73 -4.30 -1.48
N ALA A 66 -17.04 -4.11 -1.67
CA ALA A 66 -17.58 -3.40 -2.82
C ALA A 66 -17.07 -1.95 -2.92
N PHE A 67 -16.98 -1.25 -1.78
CA PHE A 67 -16.46 0.12 -1.73
C PHE A 67 -14.95 0.17 -1.97
N ASN A 68 -14.20 -0.78 -1.41
CA ASN A 68 -12.76 -0.90 -1.63
C ASN A 68 -12.43 -1.10 -3.12
N MET A 69 -13.11 -2.05 -3.78
CA MET A 69 -12.95 -2.32 -5.21
C MET A 69 -13.30 -1.11 -6.08
N ALA A 70 -14.43 -0.45 -5.79
CA ALA A 70 -14.83 0.76 -6.49
C ALA A 70 -13.78 1.88 -6.36
N THR A 71 -13.22 2.05 -5.15
CA THR A 71 -12.16 3.03 -4.91
C THR A 71 -10.92 2.72 -5.73
N ILE A 72 -10.44 1.48 -5.73
CA ILE A 72 -9.27 1.06 -6.51
C ILE A 72 -9.47 1.28 -8.02
N LEU A 73 -10.68 1.08 -8.54
CA LEU A 73 -11.00 1.38 -9.95
C LEU A 73 -10.94 2.89 -10.23
N ILE A 74 -11.47 3.72 -9.35
CA ILE A 74 -11.41 5.19 -9.48
C ILE A 74 -9.95 5.66 -9.53
N ILE A 75 -9.07 5.08 -8.69
CA ILE A 75 -7.64 5.40 -8.67
C ILE A 75 -7.00 5.27 -10.05
N GLN A 76 -7.39 4.26 -10.85
CA GLN A 76 -6.81 4.03 -12.18
C GLN A 76 -7.13 5.16 -13.16
N PHE A 77 -8.38 5.65 -13.18
CA PHE A 77 -8.77 6.77 -14.03
C PHE A 77 -8.11 8.08 -13.59
N VAL A 78 -8.05 8.31 -12.27
CA VAL A 78 -7.36 9.47 -11.70
C VAL A 78 -5.86 9.41 -12.01
N ALA A 79 -5.26 8.22 -11.99
CA ALA A 79 -3.85 8.03 -12.35
C ALA A 79 -3.53 8.36 -13.80
N ALA A 80 -4.44 8.09 -14.73
CA ALA A 80 -4.29 8.55 -16.11
C ALA A 80 -4.24 10.08 -16.19
N GLY A 81 -5.14 10.78 -15.49
CA GLY A 81 -5.11 12.24 -15.39
C GLY A 81 -3.86 12.78 -14.68
N GLY A 82 -3.44 12.11 -13.60
CA GLY A 82 -2.21 12.42 -12.87
C GLY A 82 -0.95 12.30 -13.74
N ALA A 83 -0.85 11.26 -14.57
CA ALA A 83 0.25 11.11 -15.52
C ALA A 83 0.33 12.28 -16.50
N MET A 84 -0.80 12.77 -17.00
CA MET A 84 -0.85 13.96 -17.86
C MET A 84 -0.42 15.23 -17.12
N LEU A 85 -0.90 15.42 -15.88
CA LEU A 85 -0.51 16.55 -15.03
C LEU A 85 1.01 16.60 -14.81
N PHE A 86 1.60 15.47 -14.43
CA PHE A 86 3.05 15.39 -14.21
C PHE A 86 3.86 15.46 -15.50
N SER A 87 3.30 15.04 -16.64
CA SER A 87 3.90 15.27 -17.96
C SER A 87 3.99 16.76 -18.30
N VAL A 88 2.93 17.54 -18.02
CA VAL A 88 2.98 19.01 -18.15
C VAL A 88 3.99 19.62 -17.18
N LEU A 89 4.00 19.17 -15.92
CA LEU A 89 4.96 19.63 -14.91
C LEU A 89 6.41 19.36 -15.34
N ALA A 90 6.67 18.21 -15.98
CA ALA A 90 7.97 17.84 -16.52
C ALA A 90 8.42 18.71 -17.68
N ARG A 91 7.49 19.27 -18.46
CA ARG A 91 7.78 20.20 -19.55
C ARG A 91 8.11 21.60 -19.05
N GLN A 92 7.44 22.05 -17.99
CA GLN A 92 7.67 23.36 -17.37
C GLN A 92 8.91 23.36 -16.45
N LEU A 93 9.17 22.23 -15.78
CA LEU A 93 10.35 22.00 -14.96
C LEU A 93 11.31 21.04 -15.67
N THR A 94 12.26 20.48 -14.93
CA THR A 94 13.10 19.36 -15.41
C THR A 94 12.48 18.05 -14.95
N THR A 95 12.60 16.98 -15.72
CA THR A 95 12.12 15.62 -15.36
C THR A 95 12.58 15.20 -13.95
N LYS A 96 13.84 15.45 -13.59
CA LYS A 96 14.36 15.20 -12.23
C LYS A 96 13.58 15.96 -11.16
N LYS A 97 13.33 17.26 -11.35
CA LYS A 97 12.60 18.10 -10.38
C LYS A 97 11.14 17.66 -10.25
N ALA A 98 10.49 17.34 -11.37
CA ALA A 98 9.12 16.81 -11.37
C ALA A 98 9.04 15.47 -10.63
N LEU A 99 10.02 14.57 -10.84
CA LEU A 99 10.09 13.29 -10.12
C LEU A 99 10.25 13.52 -8.62
N TYR A 100 11.10 14.46 -8.23
CA TYR A 100 11.27 14.87 -6.83
C TYR A 100 9.97 15.33 -6.16
N ILE A 101 9.22 16.21 -6.83
CA ILE A 101 7.94 16.71 -6.34
C ILE A 101 6.95 15.55 -6.16
N SER A 102 6.94 14.62 -7.11
CA SER A 102 6.09 13.43 -7.03
C SER A 102 6.47 12.52 -5.85
N LEU A 103 7.76 12.28 -5.61
CA LEU A 103 8.23 11.47 -4.48
C LEU A 103 7.95 12.13 -3.13
N ILE A 104 8.07 13.46 -3.03
CA ILE A 104 7.64 14.19 -1.83
C ILE A 104 6.12 14.05 -1.65
N GLY A 105 5.34 14.14 -2.73
CA GLY A 105 3.91 13.85 -2.71
C GLY A 105 3.60 12.46 -2.14
N TRP A 106 4.37 11.44 -2.55
CA TRP A 106 4.27 10.09 -2.00
C TRP A 106 4.57 10.02 -0.50
N VAL A 107 5.56 10.76 0.01
CA VAL A 107 5.84 10.84 1.45
C VAL A 107 4.60 11.35 2.21
N PHE A 108 3.97 12.42 1.71
CA PHE A 108 2.73 12.94 2.31
C PHE A 108 1.57 11.95 2.22
N ILE A 109 1.42 11.27 1.08
CA ILE A 109 0.38 10.25 0.88
C ILE A 109 0.54 9.09 1.85
N VAL A 110 1.75 8.58 2.04
CA VAL A 110 1.99 7.47 2.97
C VAL A 110 1.79 7.93 4.42
N LEU A 111 2.23 9.14 4.79
CA LEU A 111 1.93 9.72 6.10
C LEU A 111 0.42 9.87 6.33
N PHE A 112 -0.32 10.31 5.31
CA PHE A 112 -1.78 10.38 5.35
C PHE A 112 -2.42 8.99 5.49
N GLY A 113 -1.91 7.99 4.76
CA GLY A 113 -2.32 6.61 4.86
C GLY A 113 -2.15 6.05 6.27
N ILE A 114 -1.02 6.33 6.91
CA ILE A 114 -0.78 5.96 8.32
C ILE A 114 -1.80 6.67 9.23
N ALA A 115 -2.23 7.89 8.91
CA ALA A 115 -3.20 8.64 9.70
C ALA A 115 -4.66 8.15 9.56
N LEU A 116 -4.96 7.24 8.64
CA LEU A 116 -6.30 6.69 8.47
C LEU A 116 -6.71 5.95 9.74
N ALA A 117 -7.79 6.37 10.36
CA ALA A 117 -8.28 5.76 11.58
C ALA A 117 -9.81 5.86 11.63
N PRO A 118 -10.51 4.72 11.76
CA PRO A 118 -11.94 4.75 11.99
C PRO A 118 -12.25 5.57 13.24
N LEU A 119 -13.30 6.37 13.15
CA LEU A 119 -13.83 7.04 14.32
C LEU A 119 -14.41 5.96 15.25
N SER A 120 -14.23 6.15 16.57
CA SER A 120 -14.86 5.25 17.53
C SER A 120 -16.38 5.36 17.36
N PRO A 121 -17.08 4.22 17.25
CA PRO A 121 -18.53 4.24 17.13
C PRO A 121 -19.12 5.00 18.32
N ASN A 122 -19.80 6.12 18.05
CA ASN A 122 -20.45 6.94 19.07
C ASN A 122 -21.98 6.95 18.90
N ASP A 123 -22.47 6.45 17.76
CA ASP A 123 -23.88 6.23 17.44
C ASP A 123 -24.11 4.73 17.18
N THR A 124 -25.31 4.24 17.50
CA THR A 124 -25.80 2.86 17.33
C THR A 124 -25.77 2.32 15.89
N LYS A 125 -25.39 3.17 14.92
CA LYS A 125 -25.33 2.85 13.50
C LYS A 125 -23.97 2.33 13.04
N ASN A 126 -22.88 2.67 13.74
CA ASN A 126 -21.50 2.45 13.24
C ASN A 126 -20.82 1.26 13.93
N TYR A 127 -21.60 0.28 14.38
CA TYR A 127 -21.10 -0.97 14.96
C TYR A 127 -21.18 -2.08 13.93
N ASP A 128 -20.20 -2.99 13.93
CA ASP A 128 -20.14 -4.11 12.98
C ASP A 128 -21.30 -5.08 13.19
N TYR A 129 -21.58 -5.44 14.44
CA TYR A 129 -22.74 -6.22 14.84
C TYR A 129 -23.82 -5.33 15.44
N ARG A 130 -24.98 -5.31 14.79
CA ARG A 130 -26.16 -4.57 15.27
C ARG A 130 -27.25 -5.56 15.64
N LEU A 131 -27.62 -5.57 16.92
CA LEU A 131 -28.51 -6.55 17.53
C LEU A 131 -29.77 -5.84 18.00
N GLU A 132 -30.88 -5.96 17.26
CA GLU A 132 -32.13 -5.27 17.57
C GLU A 132 -33.12 -6.18 18.30
N TYR A 133 -33.64 -5.73 19.43
CA TYR A 133 -34.57 -6.51 20.23
C TYR A 133 -35.96 -6.62 19.59
N VAL A 134 -36.40 -7.85 19.36
CA VAL A 134 -37.74 -8.17 18.87
C VAL A 134 -38.63 -8.52 20.07
N LYS A 135 -39.55 -7.60 20.41
CA LYS A 135 -40.46 -7.75 21.57
C LYS A 135 -41.39 -8.96 21.50
N ALA A 136 -41.75 -9.40 20.28
CA ALA A 136 -42.69 -10.50 20.08
C ALA A 136 -42.14 -11.84 20.58
N ASP A 137 -40.86 -12.12 20.29
CA ASP A 137 -40.24 -13.42 20.57
C ASP A 137 -39.24 -13.36 21.74
N GLY A 138 -38.96 -12.17 22.25
CA GLY A 138 -37.98 -11.95 23.32
C GLY A 138 -36.52 -12.20 22.87
N THR A 139 -36.29 -12.19 21.55
CA THR A 139 -35.00 -12.46 20.90
C THR A 139 -34.37 -11.17 20.35
N TYR A 140 -33.12 -11.27 19.92
CA TYR A 140 -32.41 -10.20 19.22
C TYR A 140 -32.18 -10.61 17.76
N LEU A 141 -32.63 -9.79 16.83
CA LEU A 141 -32.35 -9.94 15.40
C LEU A 141 -31.02 -9.26 15.07
N VAL A 142 -30.14 -9.96 14.37
CA VAL A 142 -28.91 -9.39 13.83
C VAL A 142 -29.26 -8.59 12.58
N THR A 143 -29.35 -7.27 12.69
CA THR A 143 -29.68 -6.38 11.56
C THR A 143 -28.47 -6.07 10.69
N THR A 144 -27.26 -6.24 11.24
CA THR A 144 -26.00 -6.01 10.52
C THR A 144 -24.95 -6.90 11.15
N ALA A 145 -24.16 -7.57 10.32
CA ALA A 145 -23.00 -8.35 10.72
C ALA A 145 -21.88 -8.13 9.68
N PRO A 146 -20.61 -8.16 10.09
CA PRO A 146 -19.50 -8.14 9.15
C PRO A 146 -19.47 -9.41 8.30
N ASP A 147 -19.07 -9.27 7.04
CA ASP A 147 -18.78 -10.40 6.16
C ASP A 147 -17.41 -10.98 6.54
N LEU A 148 -17.42 -12.10 7.27
CA LEU A 148 -16.20 -12.69 7.80
C LEU A 148 -15.49 -13.50 6.71
N THR A 149 -14.26 -13.11 6.38
CA THR A 149 -13.45 -13.73 5.33
C THR A 149 -12.83 -15.06 5.77
N ASP A 150 -11.99 -15.65 4.93
CA ASP A 150 -11.16 -16.84 5.25
C ASP A 150 -9.80 -16.45 5.87
N SER A 151 -9.68 -15.20 6.36
CA SER A 151 -8.51 -14.78 7.15
C SER A 151 -8.43 -15.60 8.44
N GLN A 152 -7.20 -15.96 8.86
CA GLN A 152 -6.97 -16.68 10.12
C GLN A 152 -7.61 -15.99 11.33
N THR A 153 -7.66 -14.66 11.32
CA THR A 153 -8.32 -13.86 12.36
C THR A 153 -9.84 -14.03 12.37
N ASP A 154 -10.46 -14.04 11.18
CA ASP A 154 -11.89 -14.21 11.01
C ASP A 154 -12.32 -15.66 11.29
N GLU A 155 -11.52 -16.66 10.91
CA GLU A 155 -11.75 -18.05 11.28
C GLU A 155 -11.68 -18.25 12.80
N SER A 156 -10.69 -17.63 13.46
CA SER A 156 -10.56 -17.66 14.92
C SER A 156 -11.77 -17.00 15.60
N TRP A 157 -12.30 -15.92 15.01
CA TRP A 157 -13.50 -15.26 15.48
C TRP A 157 -14.76 -16.12 15.28
N LYS A 158 -14.94 -16.71 14.08
CA LYS A 158 -16.02 -17.66 13.76
C LYS A 158 -16.04 -18.83 14.75
N ALA A 159 -14.88 -19.35 15.15
CA ALA A 159 -14.78 -20.43 16.12
C ALA A 159 -15.29 -20.05 17.53
N ILE A 160 -15.21 -18.77 17.90
CA ILE A 160 -15.62 -18.26 19.22
C ILE A 160 -17.10 -17.87 19.22
N THR A 161 -17.57 -17.17 18.18
CA THR A 161 -18.93 -16.62 18.12
C THR A 161 -19.94 -17.53 17.45
N GLY A 162 -19.47 -18.53 16.68
CA GLY A 162 -20.28 -19.21 15.68
C GLY A 162 -20.45 -18.36 14.42
N ASN A 163 -21.10 -18.93 13.40
CA ASN A 163 -21.40 -18.25 12.14
C ASN A 163 -22.64 -17.36 12.31
N ILE A 164 -22.44 -16.14 12.82
CA ILE A 164 -23.51 -15.15 13.01
C ILE A 164 -23.55 -14.24 11.78
N GLU A 165 -24.58 -14.41 10.96
CA GLU A 165 -24.83 -13.64 9.75
C GLU A 165 -25.98 -12.64 9.94
N GLU A 166 -26.10 -11.69 9.03
CA GLU A 166 -27.27 -10.80 8.97
C GLU A 166 -28.56 -11.62 8.84
N GLY A 167 -29.58 -11.28 9.65
CA GLY A 167 -30.83 -12.03 9.75
C GLY A 167 -30.82 -13.15 10.80
N SER A 168 -29.67 -13.45 11.43
CA SER A 168 -29.61 -14.43 12.52
C SER A 168 -30.43 -13.99 13.73
N ILE A 169 -31.07 -14.95 14.40
CA ILE A 169 -31.85 -14.70 15.62
C ILE A 169 -31.07 -15.24 16.82
N LEU A 170 -30.79 -14.36 17.78
CA LEU A 170 -30.04 -14.69 18.99
C LEU A 170 -30.95 -14.60 20.22
N THR A 171 -30.78 -15.55 21.14
CA THR A 171 -31.42 -15.44 22.46
C THR A 171 -30.70 -14.39 23.30
N ARG A 172 -31.38 -13.82 24.30
CA ARG A 172 -30.76 -12.87 25.24
C ARG A 172 -29.44 -13.38 25.84
N ARG A 173 -29.38 -14.67 26.17
CA ARG A 173 -28.18 -15.31 26.74
C ARG A 173 -27.05 -15.33 25.71
N ASP A 174 -27.35 -15.68 24.46
CA ASP A 174 -26.36 -15.75 23.40
C ASP A 174 -25.88 -14.35 23.00
N THR A 175 -26.77 -13.35 22.98
CA THR A 175 -26.40 -11.94 22.83
C THR A 175 -25.45 -11.47 23.94
N SER A 176 -25.73 -11.80 25.21
CA SER A 176 -24.84 -11.44 26.31
C SER A 176 -23.50 -12.16 26.24
N ARG A 177 -23.47 -13.43 25.80
CA ARG A 177 -22.22 -14.17 25.56
C ARG A 177 -21.40 -13.53 24.44
N LEU A 178 -22.05 -13.14 23.35
CA LEU A 178 -21.42 -12.43 22.24
C LEU A 178 -20.83 -11.10 22.72
N LEU A 179 -21.59 -10.25 23.42
CA LEU A 179 -21.07 -8.98 23.96
C LEU A 179 -19.90 -9.17 24.93
N ASN A 180 -19.91 -10.24 25.72
CA ASN A 180 -18.80 -10.57 26.61
C ASN A 180 -17.57 -11.10 25.86
N SER A 181 -17.76 -11.84 24.75
CA SER A 181 -16.63 -12.40 23.99
C SER A 181 -15.73 -11.31 23.40
N PHE A 182 -16.26 -10.14 23.03
CA PHE A 182 -15.43 -9.00 22.60
C PHE A 182 -14.44 -8.51 23.68
N LYS A 183 -14.77 -8.68 24.96
CA LYS A 183 -13.95 -8.25 26.08
C LYS A 183 -13.00 -9.34 26.58
N SER A 184 -13.39 -10.61 26.45
CA SER A 184 -12.65 -11.75 26.99
C SER A 184 -11.83 -12.53 25.95
N ALA A 185 -12.24 -12.51 24.67
CA ALA A 185 -11.44 -13.07 23.59
C ALA A 185 -10.36 -12.05 23.23
N GLY A 186 -9.10 -12.40 23.49
CA GLY A 186 -7.96 -11.48 23.45
C GLY A 186 -7.68 -10.76 22.13
N ASP A 187 -8.39 -11.10 21.04
CA ASP A 187 -8.13 -10.55 19.70
C ASP A 187 -9.39 -10.26 18.88
N SER A 188 -10.51 -9.89 19.52
CA SER A 188 -11.65 -9.42 18.73
C SER A 188 -11.31 -8.07 18.07
N ARG A 189 -11.42 -8.02 16.74
CA ARG A 189 -11.28 -6.80 15.92
C ARG A 189 -12.60 -6.10 15.63
N TYR A 190 -13.73 -6.68 16.04
CA TYR A 190 -15.08 -6.21 15.71
C TYR A 190 -15.73 -5.47 16.89
N SER A 191 -16.87 -4.85 16.63
CA SER A 191 -17.67 -4.10 17.59
C SER A 191 -19.14 -4.54 17.54
N ALA A 192 -19.83 -4.46 18.66
CA ALA A 192 -21.24 -4.84 18.76
C ALA A 192 -22.04 -3.88 19.64
N VAL A 193 -23.30 -3.69 19.27
CA VAL A 193 -24.28 -2.95 20.06
C VAL A 193 -25.61 -3.68 20.13
N ALA A 194 -26.17 -3.75 21.33
CA ALA A 194 -27.56 -4.18 21.54
C ALA A 194 -28.48 -2.95 21.55
N ILE A 195 -29.48 -2.96 20.67
CA ILE A 195 -30.46 -1.89 20.48
C ILE A 195 -31.79 -2.36 21.07
N ASN A 196 -32.35 -1.56 21.97
CA ASN A 196 -33.59 -1.85 22.70
C ASN A 196 -33.54 -3.13 23.56
N GLY A 197 -34.62 -3.39 24.30
CA GLY A 197 -34.78 -4.59 25.11
C GLY A 197 -34.02 -4.60 26.45
N PRO A 198 -34.03 -5.72 27.18
CA PRO A 198 -33.47 -5.82 28.53
C PRO A 198 -31.96 -5.58 28.65
N ILE A 199 -31.22 -5.70 27.55
CA ILE A 199 -29.78 -5.41 27.48
C ILE A 199 -29.48 -4.32 26.44
N GLY A 200 -30.51 -3.56 26.05
CA GLY A 200 -30.38 -2.42 25.14
C GLY A 200 -29.45 -1.35 25.70
N GLY A 201 -28.63 -0.78 24.83
CA GLY A 201 -27.59 0.18 25.19
C GLY A 201 -26.27 -0.45 25.60
N GLN A 202 -26.19 -1.77 25.77
CA GLN A 202 -24.91 -2.44 25.98
C GLN A 202 -24.08 -2.43 24.68
N GLN A 203 -22.84 -1.98 24.81
CA GLN A 203 -21.87 -1.90 23.72
C GLN A 203 -20.64 -2.71 24.10
N ALA A 204 -20.02 -3.32 23.10
CA ALA A 204 -18.74 -3.99 23.24
C ALA A 204 -17.87 -3.65 22.04
N ILE A 205 -16.62 -3.26 22.30
CA ILE A 205 -15.63 -2.98 21.27
C ILE A 205 -14.47 -3.94 21.56
N GLY A 206 -14.08 -4.72 20.56
CA GLY A 206 -12.97 -5.64 20.67
C GLY A 206 -11.65 -4.95 20.98
N ILE A 207 -10.76 -5.63 21.70
CA ILE A 207 -9.49 -5.08 22.18
C ILE A 207 -8.55 -4.69 21.03
N SER A 208 -8.69 -5.35 19.88
CA SER A 208 -7.92 -5.12 18.65
C SER A 208 -8.70 -4.31 17.61
N HIS A 209 -9.83 -3.71 17.99
CA HIS A 209 -10.66 -2.95 17.06
C HIS A 209 -9.90 -1.73 16.50
N PRO A 210 -9.91 -1.48 15.17
CA PRO A 210 -9.09 -0.44 14.55
C PRO A 210 -9.34 1.01 14.97
N SER A 211 -10.51 1.28 15.56
CA SER A 211 -10.80 2.60 16.16
C SER A 211 -10.08 2.84 17.48
N LEU A 212 -9.48 1.81 18.09
CA LEU A 212 -8.65 1.93 19.29
C LEU A 212 -7.22 2.28 18.88
N LEU A 213 -6.83 3.53 19.13
CA LEU A 213 -5.48 4.04 18.92
C LEU A 213 -4.75 4.18 20.27
N GLY A 214 -3.42 4.09 20.26
CA GLY A 214 -2.56 4.39 21.40
C GLY A 214 -1.79 3.20 21.96
N LYS A 215 -1.75 2.08 21.24
CA LYS A 215 -0.99 0.87 21.62
C LYS A 215 0.31 0.74 20.83
N GLY A 216 0.34 1.24 19.60
CA GLY A 216 1.50 1.18 18.70
C GLY A 216 2.50 2.31 18.94
N PRO A 217 3.80 2.11 18.62
CA PRO A 217 4.84 3.13 18.76
C PRO A 217 4.57 4.43 18.00
N ILE A 218 3.82 4.34 16.89
CA ILE A 218 3.56 5.48 16.01
C ILE A 218 2.11 6.00 16.07
N ASP A 219 1.29 5.48 16.98
CA ASP A 219 -0.13 5.82 17.09
C ASP A 219 -0.38 7.29 17.48
N TRP A 220 0.64 8.00 17.96
CA TRP A 220 0.57 9.43 18.23
C TRP A 220 0.14 10.23 16.98
N TRP A 221 0.57 9.81 15.79
CA TRP A 221 0.26 10.50 14.53
C TRP A 221 -1.20 10.31 14.09
N PRO A 222 -1.73 9.07 13.93
CA PRO A 222 -3.15 8.85 13.69
C PRO A 222 -4.06 9.51 14.75
N THR A 223 -3.64 9.49 16.03
CA THR A 223 -4.41 10.11 17.12
C THR A 223 -4.48 11.64 16.96
N LEU A 224 -3.36 12.28 16.60
CA LEU A 224 -3.31 13.71 16.34
C LEU A 224 -4.23 14.08 15.17
N VAL A 225 -4.07 13.41 14.02
CA VAL A 225 -4.86 13.72 12.82
C VAL A 225 -6.35 13.43 13.07
N ARG A 226 -6.68 12.34 13.77
CA ARG A 226 -8.06 12.06 14.14
C ARG A 226 -8.68 13.16 15.00
N SER A 227 -7.97 13.63 16.02
CA SER A 227 -8.50 14.66 16.92
C SER A 227 -8.61 16.04 16.26
N LYS A 228 -7.69 16.39 15.35
CA LYS A 228 -7.60 17.72 14.73
C LYS A 228 -8.33 17.84 13.39
N VAL A 229 -8.46 16.74 12.66
CA VAL A 229 -8.96 16.73 11.27
C VAL A 229 -10.20 15.84 11.15
N TRP A 230 -10.11 14.55 11.47
CA TRP A 230 -11.21 13.60 11.22
C TRP A 230 -12.45 13.87 12.06
N ASN A 231 -12.28 14.05 13.37
CA ASN A 231 -13.39 14.25 14.29
C ASN A 231 -14.09 15.61 14.08
N PRO A 232 -13.38 16.75 13.95
CA PRO A 232 -14.04 18.04 13.72
C PRO A 232 -14.75 18.13 12.37
N LEU A 233 -14.25 17.44 11.34
CA LEU A 233 -14.86 17.41 10.00
C LEU A 233 -15.88 16.28 9.84
N ASN A 234 -16.08 15.44 10.86
CA ASN A 234 -16.92 14.26 10.83
C ASN A 234 -16.64 13.36 9.61
N LEU A 235 -15.36 13.18 9.27
CA LEU A 235 -14.93 12.38 8.14
C LEU A 235 -14.88 10.91 8.53
N ASP A 236 -15.90 10.17 8.10
CA ASP A 236 -15.92 8.71 8.21
C ASP A 236 -14.77 8.06 7.44
N ILE A 237 -14.39 6.83 7.83
CA ILE A 237 -13.27 6.11 7.24
C ILE A 237 -13.42 5.91 5.73
N GLY A 238 -14.64 5.76 5.22
CA GLY A 238 -14.89 5.67 3.77
C GLY A 238 -14.45 6.91 3.01
N TYR A 239 -14.72 8.11 3.55
CA TYR A 239 -14.26 9.37 2.94
C TYR A 239 -12.75 9.55 3.07
N GLN A 240 -12.17 9.18 4.22
CA GLN A 240 -10.72 9.24 4.40
C GLN A 240 -10.00 8.33 3.39
N TRP A 241 -10.53 7.11 3.16
CA TRP A 241 -10.03 6.16 2.18
C TRP A 241 -10.12 6.69 0.74
N LEU A 242 -11.26 7.29 0.39
CA LEU A 242 -11.46 7.87 -0.94
C LEU A 242 -10.50 9.04 -1.20
N ILE A 243 -10.31 9.93 -0.23
CA ILE A 243 -9.35 11.05 -0.33
C ILE A 243 -7.93 10.51 -0.52
N LEU A 244 -7.51 9.51 0.26
CA LEU A 244 -6.21 8.86 0.08
C LEU A 244 -6.09 8.31 -1.36
N GLY A 245 -7.11 7.57 -1.82
CA GLY A 245 -7.12 7.00 -3.17
C GLY A 245 -6.96 8.05 -4.26
N LEU A 246 -7.68 9.18 -4.18
CA LEU A 246 -7.54 10.28 -5.13
C LEU A 246 -6.12 10.86 -5.14
N LEU A 247 -5.53 11.08 -3.96
CA LEU A 247 -4.15 11.58 -3.85
C LEU A 247 -3.14 10.59 -4.44
N VAL A 248 -3.28 9.30 -4.12
CA VAL A 248 -2.50 8.20 -4.69
C VAL A 248 -2.59 8.22 -6.21
N GLY A 249 -3.81 8.26 -6.75
CA GLY A 249 -4.04 8.28 -8.20
C GLY A 249 -3.29 9.43 -8.86
N ILE A 250 -3.44 10.66 -8.38
CA ILE A 250 -2.80 11.85 -8.95
C ILE A 250 -1.27 11.69 -9.04
N VAL A 251 -0.63 11.15 -8.01
CA VAL A 251 0.84 11.07 -7.92
C VAL A 251 1.41 9.81 -8.58
N MET A 252 0.68 8.69 -8.52
CA MET A 252 1.07 7.38 -9.05
C MET A 252 1.43 7.43 -10.53
N GLY A 253 0.52 7.92 -11.39
CA GLY A 253 0.76 7.94 -12.84
C GLY A 253 1.95 8.81 -13.23
N GLY A 254 2.16 9.91 -12.48
CA GLY A 254 3.27 10.83 -12.69
C GLY A 254 4.63 10.25 -12.33
N SER A 255 4.78 9.74 -11.09
CA SER A 255 6.06 9.18 -10.60
C SER A 255 6.64 8.12 -11.53
N GLN A 256 5.81 7.15 -11.97
CA GLN A 256 6.24 6.04 -12.81
C GLN A 256 6.68 6.50 -14.22
N ALA A 257 5.91 7.40 -14.84
CA ALA A 257 6.26 7.95 -16.14
C ALA A 257 7.55 8.79 -16.08
N LEU A 258 7.69 9.61 -15.03
CA LEU A 258 8.86 10.47 -14.81
C LEU A 258 10.12 9.67 -14.53
N ALA A 259 10.04 8.62 -13.70
CA ALA A 259 11.16 7.73 -13.42
C ALA A 259 11.65 7.07 -14.72
N ARG A 260 10.73 6.50 -15.50
CA ARG A 260 11.09 5.90 -16.79
C ARG A 260 11.73 6.92 -17.73
N SER A 261 11.13 8.12 -17.87
CA SER A 261 11.66 9.20 -18.71
C SER A 261 13.04 9.68 -18.26
N LEU A 262 13.30 9.76 -16.96
CA LEU A 262 14.61 10.17 -16.45
C LEU A 262 15.67 9.12 -16.79
N PHE A 263 15.34 7.84 -16.65
CA PHE A 263 16.20 6.72 -17.04
C PHE A 263 16.52 6.76 -18.54
N THR A 264 15.53 7.04 -19.39
CA THR A 264 15.75 7.10 -20.84
C THR A 264 16.74 8.21 -21.21
N GLN A 265 16.69 9.36 -20.56
CA GLN A 265 17.56 10.50 -20.85
C GLN A 265 19.04 10.23 -20.53
N ILE A 266 19.31 9.47 -19.46
CA ILE A 266 20.68 9.17 -19.03
C ILE A 266 21.23 7.89 -19.68
N SER A 267 20.44 7.17 -20.46
CA SER A 267 20.84 5.92 -21.11
C SER A 267 21.30 6.17 -22.56
N PRO A 268 22.37 5.51 -23.03
CA PRO A 268 22.84 5.61 -24.41
C PRO A 268 21.82 5.01 -25.39
N GLU A 269 21.62 5.68 -26.54
CA GLU A 269 20.66 5.24 -27.56
C GLU A 269 21.11 3.93 -28.24
N THR A 270 22.41 3.82 -28.50
CA THR A 270 23.03 2.67 -29.20
C THR A 270 22.89 1.36 -28.43
N ARG A 271 22.81 1.40 -27.09
CA ARG A 271 22.64 0.22 -26.21
C ARG A 271 21.30 0.22 -25.47
N SER A 272 20.33 1.01 -25.92
CA SER A 272 19.04 1.19 -25.23
C SER A 272 18.36 -0.13 -24.84
N GLY A 273 18.35 -1.13 -25.72
CA GLY A 273 17.78 -2.46 -25.44
C GLY A 273 18.37 -3.16 -24.21
N GLU A 274 19.69 -3.09 -24.01
CA GLU A 274 20.37 -3.69 -22.86
C GLU A 274 20.03 -2.95 -21.56
N PHE A 275 20.06 -1.61 -21.60
CA PHE A 275 19.73 -0.76 -20.46
C PHE A 275 18.27 -0.89 -20.03
N PHE A 276 17.33 -0.93 -20.98
CA PHE A 276 15.91 -1.15 -20.67
C PHE A 276 15.63 -2.57 -20.18
N SER A 277 16.32 -3.58 -20.70
CA SER A 277 16.21 -4.95 -20.20
C SER A 277 16.66 -5.02 -18.73
N PHE A 278 17.77 -4.35 -18.41
CA PHE A 278 18.28 -4.26 -17.05
C PHE A 278 17.36 -3.48 -16.13
N PHE A 279 16.85 -2.32 -16.56
CA PHE A 279 15.87 -1.53 -15.80
C PHE A 279 14.60 -2.33 -15.48
N GLY A 280 14.07 -3.07 -16.46
CA GLY A 280 12.91 -3.95 -16.26
C GLY A 280 13.20 -5.13 -15.33
N PHE A 281 14.42 -5.66 -15.32
CA PHE A 281 14.85 -6.64 -14.33
C PHE A 281 14.91 -6.01 -12.93
N MET A 282 15.56 -4.86 -12.77
CA MET A 282 15.69 -4.16 -11.49
C MET A 282 14.33 -3.77 -10.91
N SER A 283 13.38 -3.34 -11.75
CA SER A 283 12.03 -3.02 -11.31
C SER A 283 11.25 -4.22 -10.76
N ARG A 284 11.56 -5.44 -11.22
CA ARG A 284 10.95 -6.68 -10.72
C ARG A 284 11.71 -7.25 -9.53
N ALA A 285 13.03 -7.12 -9.52
CA ALA A 285 13.85 -7.50 -8.39
C ALA A 285 13.58 -6.61 -7.16
N SER A 286 13.23 -5.33 -7.39
CA SER A 286 12.96 -4.39 -6.30
C SER A 286 11.79 -4.83 -5.44
N SER A 287 10.69 -5.33 -6.05
CA SER A 287 9.40 -5.63 -5.39
C SER A 287 9.40 -6.79 -4.37
N VAL A 288 10.57 -7.21 -3.90
CA VAL A 288 10.75 -8.29 -2.92
C VAL A 288 11.07 -7.72 -1.54
N PHE A 289 11.82 -6.62 -1.46
CA PHE A 289 12.34 -6.12 -0.19
C PHE A 289 11.25 -5.48 0.68
N GLY A 290 10.38 -4.68 0.08
CA GLY A 290 9.34 -3.96 0.79
C GLY A 290 8.29 -4.90 1.41
N PRO A 291 7.73 -5.87 0.68
CA PRO A 291 6.76 -6.81 1.27
C PRO A 291 7.40 -7.66 2.37
N LEU A 292 8.66 -8.07 2.19
CA LEU A 292 9.40 -8.82 3.22
C LEU A 292 9.60 -7.98 4.48
N LEU A 293 10.01 -6.72 4.33
CA LEU A 293 10.15 -5.80 5.46
C LEU A 293 8.79 -5.56 6.14
N TYR A 294 7.72 -5.37 5.36
CA TYR A 294 6.39 -5.18 5.89
C TYR A 294 5.92 -6.37 6.74
N VAL A 295 6.09 -7.60 6.24
CA VAL A 295 5.72 -8.82 6.98
C VAL A 295 6.56 -8.95 8.25
N PHE A 296 7.87 -8.71 8.16
CA PHE A 296 8.77 -8.75 9.32
C PHE A 296 8.35 -7.74 10.41
N VAL A 297 8.11 -6.48 10.02
CA VAL A 297 7.73 -5.43 10.97
C VAL A 297 6.33 -5.68 11.53
N THR A 298 5.38 -6.16 10.73
CA THR A 298 4.04 -6.52 11.20
C THR A 298 4.09 -7.68 12.20
N GLY A 299 5.02 -8.62 12.05
CA GLY A 299 5.17 -9.75 12.97
C GLY A 299 5.82 -9.41 14.32
N VAL A 300 6.55 -8.29 14.40
CA VAL A 300 7.24 -7.85 15.64
C VAL A 300 6.55 -6.66 16.29
N LEU A 301 5.96 -5.78 15.48
CA LEU A 301 5.26 -4.56 15.89
C LEU A 301 3.81 -4.63 15.39
N ASP A 302 3.31 -3.54 14.80
CA ASP A 302 1.95 -3.41 14.27
C ASP A 302 1.98 -3.02 12.79
N THR A 303 0.83 -3.15 12.14
CA THR A 303 0.64 -2.85 10.71
C THR A 303 0.97 -1.42 10.34
N ARG A 304 0.69 -0.43 11.20
CA ARG A 304 0.99 0.98 10.92
C ARG A 304 2.51 1.20 10.98
N SER A 305 3.19 0.61 11.98
CA SER A 305 4.66 0.61 12.06
C SER A 305 5.31 -0.03 10.82
N ALA A 306 4.70 -1.07 10.27
CA ALA A 306 5.15 -1.67 9.02
C ALA A 306 5.06 -0.70 7.83
N ILE A 307 3.92 0.01 7.67
CA ILE A 307 3.79 1.05 6.62
C ILE A 307 4.82 2.17 6.82
N PHE A 308 5.08 2.58 8.07
CA PHE A 308 6.10 3.59 8.37
C PHE A 308 7.52 3.13 7.99
N SER A 309 7.85 1.84 8.14
CA SER A 309 9.15 1.31 7.69
C SER A 309 9.33 1.45 6.17
N ILE A 310 8.24 1.27 5.41
CA ILE A 310 8.25 1.45 3.95
C ILE A 310 8.41 2.93 3.59
N LEU A 311 7.80 3.85 4.35
CA LEU A 311 8.03 5.28 4.20
C LEU A 311 9.52 5.65 4.33
N VAL A 312 10.23 5.04 5.29
CA VAL A 312 11.67 5.27 5.48
C VAL A 312 12.46 4.85 4.24
N ILE A 313 12.12 3.72 3.61
CA ILE A 313 12.74 3.29 2.34
C ILE A 313 12.47 4.29 1.22
N ILE A 314 11.23 4.77 1.08
CA ILE A 314 10.87 5.77 0.05
C ILE A 314 11.66 7.06 0.24
N ILE A 315 11.78 7.53 1.48
CA ILE A 315 12.58 8.72 1.83
C ILE A 315 14.05 8.47 1.51
N ALA A 316 14.61 7.31 1.88
CA ALA A 316 15.99 6.95 1.57
C ALA A 316 16.24 6.96 0.05
N GLY A 317 15.37 6.32 -0.75
CA GLY A 317 15.46 6.35 -2.21
C GLY A 317 15.37 7.76 -2.79
N THR A 318 14.51 8.60 -2.22
CA THR A 318 14.36 10.01 -2.60
C THR A 318 15.63 10.81 -2.28
N ILE A 319 16.29 10.56 -1.15
CA ILE A 319 17.57 11.19 -0.80
C ILE A 319 18.68 10.73 -1.75
N VAL A 320 18.77 9.43 -2.06
CA VAL A 320 19.77 8.88 -2.97
C VAL A 320 19.65 9.49 -4.37
N LEU A 321 18.43 9.76 -4.84
CA LEU A 321 18.16 10.43 -6.11
C LEU A 321 18.87 11.80 -6.22
N ARG A 322 19.28 12.41 -5.10
CA ARG A 322 19.94 13.73 -5.07
C ARG A 322 21.29 13.67 -5.72
N TRP A 323 21.98 12.56 -5.50
CA TRP A 323 23.31 12.30 -6.02
C TRP A 323 23.34 11.94 -7.51
N VAL A 324 22.18 11.72 -8.13
CA VAL A 324 22.09 11.47 -9.58
C VAL A 324 22.36 12.76 -10.34
N ASN A 325 23.54 12.89 -10.95
CA ASN A 325 23.83 14.01 -11.84
C ASN A 325 23.34 13.71 -13.26
N VAL A 326 22.20 14.28 -13.62
CA VAL A 326 21.53 14.01 -14.90
C VAL A 326 22.33 14.57 -16.07
N GLU A 327 22.90 15.76 -15.93
CA GLU A 327 23.72 16.37 -16.98
C GLU A 327 24.99 15.55 -17.26
N SER A 328 25.64 15.05 -16.21
CA SER A 328 26.78 14.13 -16.33
C SER A 328 26.38 12.83 -17.01
N GLY A 329 25.25 12.24 -16.60
CA GLY A 329 24.72 11.02 -17.19
C GLY A 329 24.44 11.15 -18.68
N ILE A 330 23.77 12.25 -19.09
CA ILE A 330 23.51 12.56 -20.50
C ILE A 330 24.82 12.71 -21.29
N LYS A 331 25.82 13.42 -20.75
CA LYS A 331 27.13 13.59 -21.42
C LYS A 331 27.84 12.26 -21.63
N THR A 332 27.85 11.40 -20.62
CA THR A 332 28.47 10.08 -20.69
C THR A 332 27.75 9.20 -21.73
N ALA A 333 26.41 9.21 -21.74
CA ALA A 333 25.61 8.51 -22.73
C ALA A 333 25.93 8.96 -24.17
N ILE A 334 25.95 10.27 -24.42
CA ILE A 334 26.30 10.83 -25.75
C ILE A 334 27.73 10.46 -26.15
N SER A 335 28.68 10.49 -25.20
CA SER A 335 30.07 10.13 -25.49
C SER A 335 30.23 8.67 -25.91
N GLU A 336 29.46 7.77 -25.27
CA GLU A 336 29.45 6.36 -25.63
C GLU A 336 28.77 6.12 -26.98
N ASP A 337 27.65 6.79 -27.25
CA ASP A 337 26.97 6.71 -28.54
C ASP A 337 27.88 7.16 -29.69
N LYS A 338 28.67 8.24 -29.49
CA LYS A 338 29.68 8.68 -30.45
C LYS A 338 30.78 7.64 -30.65
N ARG A 339 31.27 7.03 -29.57
CA ARG A 339 32.31 5.99 -29.62
C ARG A 339 31.84 4.79 -30.43
N ILE A 340 30.64 4.29 -30.19
CA ILE A 340 30.08 3.13 -30.90
C ILE A 340 29.86 3.45 -32.38
N ARG A 341 29.21 4.59 -32.68
CA ARG A 341 28.99 5.00 -34.08
C ARG A 341 30.30 5.21 -34.84
N SER A 342 31.37 5.66 -34.19
CA SER A 342 32.71 5.79 -34.81
C SER A 342 33.40 4.47 -35.12
N LEU A 343 32.95 3.36 -34.52
CA LEU A 343 33.47 2.02 -34.79
C LEU A 343 32.66 1.31 -35.90
N GLU A 344 31.48 1.82 -36.24
CA GLU A 344 30.58 1.30 -37.28
C GLU A 344 30.82 1.94 -38.67
N VAL A 345 31.59 3.03 -38.73
CA VAL A 345 31.99 3.76 -39.96
C VAL A 345 33.38 3.32 -40.40
#